data_AF-A0A4Q1IQH1-F1
#
_entry.id   AF-A0A4Q1IQH1-F1
#
_cell.length_a   1.000
_cell.length_b   1.000
_cell.length_c   1.000
_cell.angle_alpha   90.00
_cell.angle_beta   90.00
_cell.angle_gamma   90.00
#
_symmetry.space_group_name_H-M   'P 1'
#
loop_
_entity.id
_entity.type
_entity.pdbx_description
1 polymer ?
#
loop_
_entity_poly.entity_id
_entity_poly.type
_entity_poly.pdbx_seq_one_letter_code
_entity_poly.pdbx_strand_id
1 'polypeptide(L)'
;MRILLLGVLLLCVQCKSINENVEIKKNQSGSDFQKLSEGFKSPEMVYHPETWFHFNGNNISKEGITLDLEAIKYAGIQGIHLFSKNGRTFPGVKHTKLD
;
A
#
# COMPACT_ATOMS: atom_id res chain seq x y z
N MET A 1 -27.94 63.48 -20.81
CA MET A 1 -28.09 62.72 -19.54
C MET A 1 -28.70 61.33 -19.70
N ARG A 2 -29.77 61.12 -20.51
CA ARG A 2 -30.36 59.77 -20.73
C ARG A 2 -29.43 58.76 -21.42
N ILE A 3 -28.59 59.20 -22.35
CA ILE A 3 -27.61 58.33 -23.06
C ILE A 3 -26.46 57.93 -22.13
N LEU A 4 -26.10 58.81 -21.18
CA LEU A 4 -25.08 58.53 -20.16
C LEU A 4 -25.58 57.46 -19.15
N LEU A 5 -26.89 57.46 -18.85
CA LEU A 5 -27.54 56.46 -18.00
C LEU A 5 -27.65 55.08 -18.67
N LEU A 6 -27.84 55.02 -19.99
CA LEU A 6 -27.87 53.76 -20.75
C LEU A 6 -26.47 53.11 -20.86
N GLY A 7 -25.41 53.92 -20.97
CA GLY A 7 -24.03 53.41 -21.00
C GLY A 7 -23.56 52.80 -19.67
N VAL A 8 -24.03 53.33 -18.54
CA VAL A 8 -23.71 52.80 -17.20
C VAL A 8 -24.39 51.45 -16.94
N LEU A 9 -25.61 51.24 -17.46
CA LEU A 9 -26.30 49.94 -17.35
C LEU A 9 -25.62 48.81 -18.14
N LEU A 10 -24.99 49.11 -19.29
CA LEU A 10 -24.28 48.10 -20.08
C LEU A 10 -22.97 47.63 -19.43
N LEU A 11 -22.31 48.48 -18.64
CA LEU A 11 -21.09 48.13 -17.91
C LEU A 11 -21.34 47.19 -16.71
N CYS A 12 -22.57 47.14 -16.19
CA CYS A 12 -22.95 46.26 -15.09
C CYS A 12 -23.27 44.81 -15.51
N VAL A 13 -23.37 44.52 -16.81
CA VAL A 13 -23.83 43.20 -17.33
C VAL A 13 -22.67 42.28 -17.74
N GLN A 14 -21.42 42.74 -17.71
CA GLN A 14 -20.26 41.93 -18.14
C GLN A 14 -19.47 41.28 -17.00
N CYS A 15 -20.09 40.97 -15.86
CA CYS A 15 -19.53 39.96 -14.96
C CYS A 15 -19.97 38.58 -15.44
N LYS A 16 -19.34 38.06 -16.51
CA LYS A 16 -19.41 36.63 -16.78
C LYS A 16 -18.65 35.94 -15.65
N SER A 17 -19.40 35.30 -14.75
CA SER A 17 -18.85 34.29 -13.84
C SER A 17 -17.99 33.34 -14.67
N ILE A 18 -16.69 33.30 -14.41
CA ILE A 18 -15.80 32.28 -14.97
C ILE A 18 -16.27 30.97 -14.34
N ASN A 19 -17.17 30.26 -15.02
CA ASN A 19 -17.76 29.03 -14.53
C ASN A 19 -17.51 27.91 -15.54
N GLU A 20 -16.24 27.67 -15.91
CA GLU A 20 -15.89 26.58 -16.85
C GLU A 20 -14.59 25.81 -16.52
N ASN A 21 -14.01 25.93 -15.31
CA ASN A 21 -12.81 25.13 -14.96
C ASN A 21 -12.85 24.42 -13.59
N VAL A 22 -13.98 24.48 -12.87
CA VAL A 22 -14.12 23.81 -11.56
C VAL A 22 -14.70 22.39 -11.71
N GLU A 23 -15.39 22.10 -12.81
CA GLU A 23 -16.06 20.80 -12.98
C GLU A 23 -15.09 19.66 -13.33
N ILE A 24 -13.97 19.95 -14.01
CA ILE A 24 -12.97 18.93 -14.37
C ILE A 24 -12.12 18.49 -13.17
N LYS A 25 -11.85 19.37 -12.18
CA LYS A 25 -11.05 19.02 -11.00
C LYS A 25 -11.81 18.23 -9.93
N LYS A 26 -13.14 18.33 -9.88
CA LYS A 26 -13.95 17.66 -8.85
C LYS A 26 -14.14 16.16 -9.13
N ASN A 27 -14.20 15.77 -10.40
CA ASN A 27 -14.41 14.38 -10.82
C ASN A 27 -13.13 13.51 -10.75
N GLN A 28 -11.94 14.11 -10.86
CA GLN A 28 -10.68 13.39 -10.70
C GLN A 28 -10.35 13.13 -9.21
N SER A 29 -10.42 14.17 -8.37
CA SER A 29 -10.07 14.08 -6.95
C SER A 29 -10.96 13.10 -6.16
N GLY A 30 -12.27 13.05 -6.44
CA GLY A 30 -13.17 12.11 -5.76
C GLY A 30 -12.84 10.64 -6.06
N SER A 31 -12.51 10.33 -7.31
CA SER A 31 -12.16 8.97 -7.74
C SER A 31 -10.81 8.50 -7.18
N ASP A 32 -9.84 9.40 -7.04
CA ASP A 32 -8.51 9.06 -6.52
C ASP A 32 -8.54 8.80 -5.02
N PHE A 33 -9.29 9.60 -4.23
CA PHE A 33 -9.46 9.32 -2.80
C PHE A 33 -10.24 8.03 -2.54
N GLN A 34 -11.20 7.69 -3.40
CA GLN A 34 -11.89 6.41 -3.30
C GLN A 34 -10.92 5.24 -3.53
N LYS A 35 -10.10 5.28 -4.58
CA LYS A 35 -9.07 4.26 -4.83
C LYS A 35 -8.07 4.14 -3.69
N LEU A 36 -7.59 5.27 -3.15
CA LEU A 36 -6.69 5.28 -2.00
C LEU A 36 -7.34 4.69 -0.74
N SER A 37 -8.62 5.00 -0.50
CA SER A 37 -9.39 4.45 0.62
C SER A 37 -9.58 2.94 0.50
N GLU A 38 -9.85 2.45 -0.71
CA GLU A 38 -9.98 1.01 -1.00
C GLU A 38 -8.63 0.29 -0.81
N GLY A 39 -7.54 0.82 -1.38
CA GLY A 39 -6.20 0.26 -1.22
C GLY A 39 -5.67 0.33 0.22
N PHE A 40 -6.09 1.33 1.01
CA PHE A 40 -5.75 1.41 2.43
C PHE A 40 -6.48 0.35 3.26
N LYS A 41 -7.75 0.06 2.95
CA LYS A 41 -8.54 -0.96 3.66
C LYS A 41 -8.09 -2.38 3.32
N SER A 42 -7.70 -2.61 2.07
CA SER A 42 -7.29 -3.92 1.56
C SER A 42 -6.07 -3.76 0.65
N PRO A 43 -4.88 -3.55 1.22
CA PRO A 43 -3.66 -3.40 0.43
C PRO A 43 -3.37 -4.66 -0.39
N GLU A 44 -2.76 -4.48 -1.56
CA GLU A 44 -2.23 -5.60 -2.33
C GLU A 44 -1.06 -6.24 -1.58
N MET A 45 -0.86 -7.55 -1.77
CA MET A 45 0.16 -8.33 -1.05
C MET A 45 1.58 -7.79 -1.19
N VAL A 46 1.91 -7.10 -2.29
CA VAL A 46 3.23 -6.47 -2.51
C VAL A 46 3.54 -5.31 -1.57
N TYR A 47 2.54 -4.82 -0.83
CA TYR A 47 2.67 -3.78 0.17
C TYR A 47 2.62 -4.33 1.60
N HIS A 48 2.53 -5.64 1.77
CA HIS A 48 2.56 -6.28 3.09
C HIS A 48 4.01 -6.38 3.60
N PRO A 49 4.23 -6.48 4.92
CA PRO A 49 5.59 -6.58 5.46
C PRO A 49 6.29 -7.86 5.02
N GLU A 50 7.62 -7.82 5.01
CA GLU A 50 8.51 -8.98 4.93
C GLU A 50 9.18 -9.22 6.30
N THR A 51 9.68 -10.42 6.52
CA THR A 51 10.36 -10.77 7.79
C THR A 51 11.73 -11.42 7.56
N TRP A 52 12.63 -11.31 8.53
CA TRP A 52 13.89 -12.02 8.52
C TRP A 52 13.72 -13.42 9.08
N PHE A 53 14.11 -14.42 8.29
CA PHE A 53 14.01 -15.83 8.66
C PHE A 53 15.42 -16.41 8.84
N HIS A 54 15.78 -16.78 10.06
CA HIS A 54 17.12 -17.28 10.37
C HIS A 54 17.14 -18.79 10.60
N PHE A 55 17.90 -19.51 9.78
CA PHE A 55 18.32 -20.86 10.12
C PHE A 55 19.54 -20.82 11.05
N ASN A 56 19.37 -21.42 12.24
CA ASN A 56 20.39 -21.48 13.28
C ASN A 56 21.12 -22.82 13.23
N GLY A 57 22.12 -22.94 12.35
CA GLY A 57 22.85 -24.19 12.10
C GLY A 57 21.93 -25.29 11.57
N ASN A 58 22.19 -26.55 11.97
CA ASN A 58 21.39 -27.71 11.56
C ASN A 58 20.18 -27.96 12.49
N ASN A 59 19.71 -26.92 13.19
CA ASN A 59 18.53 -27.01 14.06
C ASN A 59 17.26 -26.70 13.26
N ILE A 60 17.04 -27.47 12.19
CA ILE A 60 15.94 -27.30 11.26
C ILE A 60 15.34 -28.66 10.91
N SER A 61 14.04 -28.68 10.60
CA SER A 61 13.35 -29.84 10.03
C SER A 61 12.40 -29.37 8.94
N LYS A 62 12.08 -30.29 8.01
CA LYS A 62 11.13 -29.97 6.94
C LYS A 62 9.75 -29.63 7.51
N GLU A 63 9.32 -30.38 8.52
CA GLU A 63 8.05 -30.17 9.22
C GLU A 63 8.01 -28.81 9.91
N GLY A 64 9.09 -28.41 10.59
CA GLY A 64 9.18 -27.10 11.24
C GLY A 64 9.15 -25.95 10.23
N ILE A 65 9.93 -26.06 9.15
CA ILE A 65 9.92 -25.07 8.06
C ILE A 65 8.53 -24.93 7.46
N THR A 66 7.81 -26.03 7.22
CA THR A 66 6.44 -25.98 6.70
C THR A 66 5.51 -25.22 7.65
N LEU A 67 5.52 -25.56 8.95
CA LEU A 67 4.69 -24.89 9.94
C LEU A 67 5.02 -23.40 10.07
N ASP A 68 6.30 -23.03 10.03
CA ASP A 68 6.72 -21.63 10.12
C ASP A 68 6.24 -20.83 8.89
N LEU A 69 6.37 -21.40 7.67
CA LEU A 69 5.90 -20.75 6.45
C LEU A 69 4.37 -20.63 6.39
N GLU A 70 3.65 -21.64 6.88
CA GLU A 70 2.18 -21.59 7.02
C GLU A 70 1.76 -20.50 8.00
N ALA A 71 2.45 -20.37 9.14
CA ALA A 71 2.20 -19.31 10.12
C ALA A 71 2.47 -17.91 9.53
N ILE A 72 3.55 -17.74 8.77
CA ILE A 72 3.88 -16.50 8.06
C ILE A 72 2.80 -16.14 7.05
N LYS A 73 2.33 -17.13 6.27
CA LYS A 73 1.24 -16.94 5.31
C LYS A 73 -0.05 -16.54 6.00
N TYR A 74 -0.40 -17.23 7.10
CA TYR A 74 -1.59 -16.95 7.90
C TYR A 74 -1.55 -15.54 8.51
N ALA A 75 -0.37 -15.08 8.95
CA ALA A 75 -0.16 -13.73 9.45
C ALA A 75 -0.24 -12.63 8.37
N GLY A 76 -0.32 -13.00 7.09
CA GLY A 76 -0.40 -12.04 5.98
C GLY A 76 0.93 -11.35 5.66
N ILE A 77 2.08 -11.96 5.99
CA ILE A 77 3.41 -11.46 5.61
C ILE A 77 3.68 -11.86 4.16
N GLN A 78 4.21 -10.94 3.33
CA GLN A 78 4.39 -11.21 1.89
C GLN A 78 5.53 -12.17 1.60
N GLY A 79 6.57 -12.16 2.42
CA GLY A 79 7.82 -12.81 2.08
C GLY A 79 8.81 -12.88 3.24
N ILE A 80 9.89 -13.62 2.98
CA ILE A 80 10.98 -13.81 3.93
C ILE A 80 12.32 -13.45 3.29
N HIS A 81 13.20 -12.88 4.10
CA HIS A 81 14.63 -12.83 3.82
C HIS A 81 15.30 -13.96 4.60
N LEU A 82 15.70 -15.01 3.89
CA LEU A 82 16.31 -16.19 4.50
C LEU A 82 17.81 -15.98 4.74
N PHE A 83 18.23 -16.14 5.99
CA PHE A 83 19.62 -16.10 6.42
C PHE A 83 20.01 -17.45 7.01
N SER A 84 21.12 -18.00 6.54
CA SER A 84 21.71 -19.22 7.11
C SER A 84 22.99 -18.88 7.84
N LYS A 85 23.06 -19.23 9.13
CA LYS A 85 24.26 -19.06 9.93
C LYS A 85 24.72 -20.40 10.45
N ASN A 86 26.04 -20.64 10.40
CA ASN A 86 26.65 -21.75 11.11
C ASN A 86 26.41 -21.61 12.61
N GLY A 87 25.81 -22.63 13.21
CA GLY A 87 25.40 -22.64 14.60
C GLY A 87 25.76 -23.94 15.29
N ARG A 88 25.86 -23.89 16.62
CA ARG A 88 25.98 -25.11 17.44
C ARG A 88 24.70 -25.93 17.32
N THR A 89 24.86 -27.23 17.29
CA THR A 89 23.76 -28.18 17.36
C THR A 89 23.10 -28.10 18.73
N PHE A 90 21.76 -28.07 18.74
CA PHE A 90 21.01 -28.13 19.98
C PHE A 90 21.08 -29.55 20.56
N PRO A 91 21.46 -29.72 21.84
CA PRO A 91 21.65 -31.04 22.41
C PRO A 91 20.34 -31.83 22.47
N GLY A 92 20.40 -33.12 22.12
CA GLY A 92 19.25 -34.03 22.19
C GLY A 92 18.26 -33.94 21.01
N VAL A 93 18.57 -33.18 19.96
CA VAL A 93 17.71 -33.03 18.78
C VAL A 93 18.31 -33.78 17.59
N LYS A 94 17.48 -34.51 16.84
CA LYS A 94 17.91 -35.12 15.57
C LYS A 94 18.06 -34.02 14.52
N HIS A 95 19.27 -33.82 14.04
CA HIS A 95 19.57 -32.79 13.04
C HIS A 95 19.28 -33.28 11.63
N THR A 96 18.68 -32.42 10.83
CA THR A 96 18.50 -32.64 9.40
C THR A 96 19.51 -31.78 8.65
N LYS A 97 20.27 -32.39 7.74
CA LYS A 97 20.97 -31.63 6.71
C LYS A 97 19.98 -31.42 5.57
N LEU A 98 19.87 -30.18 5.11
CA LEU A 98 19.33 -29.93 3.79
C LEU A 98 20.45 -30.27 2.82
N ASP A 99 20.37 -31.48 2.26
CA ASP A 99 21.30 -31.99 1.25
C ASP A 99 21.11 -31.25 -0.08
#